data_AF-A0A962SYI0-F1
#
_entry.id   AF-A0A962SYI0-F1
#
_cell.length_a   1.000
_cell.length_b   1.000
_cell.length_c   1.000
_cell.angle_alpha   90.00
_cell.angle_beta   90.00
_cell.angle_gamma   90.00
#
_symmetry.space_group_name_H-M   'P 1'
#
loop_
_entity.id
_entity.type
_entity.pdbx_description
1 polymer ?
#
loop_
_entity_poly.entity_id
_entity_poly.type
_entity_poly.pdbx_seq_one_letter_code
_entity_poly.pdbx_strand_id
1 'polypeptide(L)'
;MLDETIDDTTPPIVLGKHEWVLDVYKDDFYGPLTRHRGRRVGDVRWRKDEEWPTYDSNNGATGGLPKRLAWHFHRHRAAIEQALGISAQTELF
;
A
#
# COMPACT_ATOMS: atom_id res chain seq x y z
N MET A 1 -8.80 12.85 -15.80
CA MET A 1 -8.32 12.20 -14.56
C MET A 1 -8.71 10.75 -14.73
N LEU A 2 -7.75 9.83 -14.73
CA LEU A 2 -8.07 8.41 -14.71
C LEU A 2 -8.61 8.13 -13.30
N ASP A 3 -9.83 7.61 -13.21
CA ASP A 3 -10.48 7.30 -11.95
C ASP A 3 -9.88 6.00 -11.41
N GLU A 4 -8.87 6.11 -10.53
CA GLU A 4 -8.32 4.97 -9.81
C GLU A 4 -9.43 4.36 -8.92
N THR A 5 -9.86 3.13 -9.22
CA THR A 5 -10.81 2.41 -8.37
C THR A 5 -10.04 1.59 -7.34
N ILE A 6 -10.36 1.78 -6.05
CA ILE A 6 -9.77 0.99 -4.96
C ILE A 6 -10.57 -0.29 -4.79
N ASP A 7 -9.91 -1.43 -4.95
CA ASP A 7 -10.50 -2.77 -4.86
C ASP A 7 -10.41 -3.33 -3.43
N ASP A 8 -9.31 -3.06 -2.73
CA ASP A 8 -9.12 -3.47 -1.32
C ASP A 8 -8.26 -2.45 -0.55
N THR A 9 -8.42 -2.43 0.77
CA THR A 9 -7.56 -1.64 1.66
C THR A 9 -7.26 -2.41 2.93
N THR A 10 -5.98 -2.60 3.22
CA THR A 10 -5.56 -3.27 4.46
C THR A 10 -5.95 -2.48 5.71
N PRO A 11 -6.17 -3.14 6.85
CA PRO A 11 -6.38 -2.45 8.12
C PRO A 11 -5.24 -1.47 8.43
N PRO A 12 -5.54 -0.29 9.02
CA PRO A 12 -4.53 0.68 9.32
C PRO A 12 -3.54 0.17 10.38
N ILE A 13 -2.26 0.44 10.18
CA ILE A 13 -1.19 0.19 11.16
C ILE A 13 -0.57 1.50 11.61
N VAL A 14 -0.38 1.64 12.93
CA VAL A 14 0.31 2.80 13.51
C VAL A 14 1.81 2.53 13.53
N LEU A 15 2.57 3.40 12.87
CA LEU A 15 4.03 3.40 12.90
C LEU A 15 4.53 4.80 13.31
N GLY A 16 4.98 4.91 14.56
CA GLY A 16 5.40 6.19 15.13
C GLY A 16 4.22 7.15 15.26
N LYS A 17 4.30 8.31 14.59
CA LYS A 17 3.25 9.35 14.60
C LYS A 17 2.25 9.21 13.45
N HIS A 18 2.36 8.17 12.64
CA HIS A 18 1.61 8.02 11.39
C HIS A 18 0.80 6.73 11.39
N GLU A 19 -0.37 6.80 10.78
CA GLU A 19 -1.17 5.65 10.39
C GLU A 19 -0.92 5.37 8.91
N TRP A 20 -0.79 4.10 8.59
CA TRP A 20 -0.52 3.62 7.24
C TRP A 20 -1.52 2.58 6.82
N VAL A 21 -1.92 2.63 5.56
CA VAL A 21 -2.66 1.58 4.88
C VAL A 21 -1.94 1.22 3.58
N LEU A 22 -2.29 0.06 3.04
CA LEU A 22 -1.97 -0.33 1.68
C LEU A 22 -3.28 -0.54 0.93
N ASP A 23 -3.42 0.16 -0.19
CA ASP A 23 -4.54 0.00 -1.11
C ASP A 23 -4.12 -0.94 -2.24
N VAL A 24 -5.07 -1.75 -2.68
CA VAL A 24 -5.04 -2.40 -3.99
C VAL A 24 -5.98 -1.59 -4.88
N TYR A 25 -5.48 -1.10 -6.01
CA TYR A 25 -6.26 -0.27 -6.92
C TYR A 25 -6.03 -0.70 -8.36
N LYS A 26 -7.03 -0.46 -9.20
CA LYS A 26 -6.94 -0.73 -10.63
C LYS A 26 -6.59 0.55 -11.37
N ASP A 27 -5.46 0.50 -12.06
CA ASP A 27 -5.08 1.48 -13.06
C ASP A 27 -5.55 1.01 -14.43
N ASP A 28 -6.11 1.92 -15.23
CA ASP A 28 -6.67 1.59 -16.55
C ASP A 28 -5.60 1.12 -17.55
N PHE A 29 -4.34 1.52 -17.35
CA PHE A 29 -3.23 1.21 -18.26
C PHE A 29 -2.37 0.05 -17.74
N TYR A 30 -2.05 0.04 -16.46
CA TYR A 30 -1.13 -0.93 -15.85
C TYR A 30 -1.85 -2.12 -15.19
N GLY A 31 -3.17 -2.07 -15.04
CA GLY A 31 -3.95 -3.08 -14.35
C GLY A 31 -3.88 -2.93 -12.82
N PRO A 32 -4.03 -4.03 -12.06
CA PRO A 32 -4.08 -3.97 -10.60
C PRO A 32 -2.69 -3.67 -10.01
N LEU A 33 -2.62 -2.65 -9.17
CA LEU A 33 -1.42 -2.14 -8.52
C LEU A 33 -1.64 -2.00 -7.01
N THR A 34 -0.54 -1.78 -6.28
CA THR A 34 -0.60 -1.46 -4.84
C THR A 34 0.07 -0.12 -4.56
N ARG A 35 -0.44 0.59 -3.56
CA ARG A 35 0.17 1.84 -3.08
C ARG A 35 -0.01 2.01 -1.59
N HIS A 36 0.99 2.54 -0.92
CA HIS A 36 0.89 2.91 0.48
C HIS A 36 0.26 4.31 0.62
N ARG A 37 -0.66 4.46 1.57
CA ARG A 37 -1.14 5.77 2.00
C ARG A 37 -0.83 5.99 3.48
N GLY A 38 -0.48 7.22 3.81
CA GLY A 38 -0.13 7.61 5.17
C GLY A 38 -0.85 8.88 5.60
N ARG A 39 -1.17 8.96 6.90
CA ARG A 39 -1.63 10.19 7.55
C ARG A 39 -1.01 10.32 8.94
N ARG A 40 -1.01 11.52 9.52
CA ARG A 40 -0.72 11.63 10.96
C ARG A 40 -1.88 11.05 11.75
N VAL A 41 -1.58 10.44 12.90
CA VAL A 41 -2.62 9.94 13.81
C VAL A 41 -3.56 11.11 14.15
N GLY A 42 -4.85 10.94 13.87
CA GLY A 42 -5.88 11.96 14.09
C GLY A 42 -6.13 12.90 12.91
N ASP A 43 -5.34 12.84 11.84
CA ASP A 43 -5.65 13.57 10.60
C ASP A 43 -6.82 12.90 9.85
N VAL A 44 -7.58 13.70 9.12
CA VAL A 44 -8.68 13.19 8.29
C VAL A 44 -8.17 12.77 6.91
N ARG A 45 -7.19 13.50 6.35
CA ARG A 45 -6.71 13.29 4.98
C ARG A 45 -5.61 12.23 4.92
N TRP A 46 -5.89 11.15 4.20
CA TRP A 46 -4.87 10.22 3.70
C TRP A 46 -4.09 10.85 2.55
N ARG A 47 -2.76 10.68 2.58
CA ARG A 47 -1.86 11.16 1.53
C ARG A 47 -1.22 9.97 0.84
N LYS A 48 -0.97 10.08 -0.46
CA LYS A 48 -0.17 9.10 -1.17
C LYS A 48 1.28 9.15 -0.65
N ASP A 49 2.02 8.09 -0.88
CA ASP A 49 3.44 8.00 -0.56
C ASP A 49 4.27 9.05 -1.30
N GLU A 50 3.92 9.41 -2.54
CA GLU A 50 4.64 10.45 -3.29
C GLU A 50 4.37 11.88 -2.76
N GLU A 51 3.23 12.09 -2.08
CA GLU A 51 2.86 13.36 -1.45
C GLU A 51 3.55 13.56 -0.08
N TRP A 52 4.20 12.53 0.45
CA TRP A 52 4.90 12.62 1.72
C TRP A 52 6.25 13.31 1.53
N PRO A 53 6.60 14.30 2.38
CA PRO A 53 7.95 14.88 2.35
C PRO A 53 8.96 13.76 2.55
N THR A 54 9.80 13.54 1.54
CA THR A 54 10.76 12.44 1.37
C THR A 54 11.89 12.39 2.41
N TYR A 55 11.72 13.09 3.53
CA TYR A 55 12.65 13.09 4.65
C TYR A 55 12.02 12.41 5.88
N ASP A 56 12.07 11.08 5.88
CA ASP A 56 12.34 10.31 7.09
C ASP A 56 13.76 9.77 6.94
N SER A 57 14.54 9.86 8.01
CA SER A 57 15.90 9.32 8.22
C SER A 57 16.12 7.84 7.81
N ASN A 58 15.10 7.14 7.30
CA ASN A 58 15.16 5.81 6.71
C ASN A 58 15.40 5.86 5.18
N ASN A 59 16.64 6.19 4.83
CA ASN A 59 17.48 5.53 3.83
C ASN A 59 16.77 4.80 2.65
N GLY A 60 16.63 5.50 1.52
CA GLY A 60 16.96 5.10 0.13
C GLY A 60 16.45 3.80 -0.51
N ALA A 61 16.21 2.73 0.25
CA ALA A 61 15.87 1.40 -0.28
C ALA A 61 14.34 1.19 -0.49
N THR A 62 13.52 2.02 0.16
CA THR A 62 12.04 1.90 0.17
C THR A 62 11.34 3.21 -0.23
N GLY A 63 12.05 4.14 -0.88
CA GLY A 63 11.48 5.44 -1.27
C GLY A 63 11.13 6.35 -0.08
N GLY A 64 11.73 6.14 1.10
CA GLY A 64 11.42 6.89 2.32
C GLY A 64 10.31 6.28 3.19
N LEU A 65 9.80 5.09 2.83
CA LEU A 65 8.77 4.39 3.57
C LEU A 65 9.32 3.58 4.77
N PRO A 66 8.61 3.49 5.91
CA PRO A 66 9.04 2.69 7.05
C PRO A 66 9.21 1.19 6.74
N LYS A 67 10.34 0.59 7.14
CA LYS A 67 10.62 -0.85 6.94
C LYS A 67 9.53 -1.81 7.46
N ARG A 68 8.79 -1.40 8.50
CA ARG A 68 7.69 -2.20 9.07
C ARG A 68 6.49 -2.34 8.13
N LEU A 69 6.39 -1.53 7.07
CA LEU A 69 5.36 -1.70 6.05
C LEU A 69 5.55 -2.98 5.23
N ALA A 70 6.78 -3.43 5.00
CA ALA A 70 7.02 -4.73 4.37
C ALA A 70 6.43 -5.88 5.21
N TRP A 71 6.57 -5.81 6.54
CA TRP A 71 5.96 -6.77 7.44
C TRP A 71 4.42 -6.71 7.41
N HIS A 72 3.86 -5.50 7.32
CA HIS A 72 2.41 -5.31 7.16
C HIS A 72 1.91 -5.92 5.85
N PHE A 73 2.60 -5.67 4.73
CA PHE A 73 2.32 -6.32 3.45
C PHE A 73 2.36 -7.84 3.57
N HIS A 74 3.43 -8.41 4.12
CA HIS A 74 3.56 -9.86 4.25
C HIS A 74 2.46 -10.48 5.13
N ARG A 75 2.04 -9.78 6.18
CA ARG A 75 0.93 -10.20 7.05
C ARG A 75 -0.40 -10.27 6.30
N HIS A 76 -0.62 -9.37 5.35
CA HIS A 76 -1.87 -9.28 4.58
C HIS A 76 -1.71 -9.83 3.15
N ARG A 77 -0.59 -10.51 2.86
CA ARG A 77 -0.19 -10.91 1.51
C ARG A 77 -1.25 -11.71 0.77
N ALA A 78 -1.88 -12.68 1.43
CA ALA A 78 -2.91 -13.51 0.80
C ALA A 78 -4.12 -12.70 0.32
N ALA A 79 -4.59 -11.74 1.14
CA ALA A 79 -5.70 -10.87 0.76
C ALA A 79 -5.30 -9.92 -0.38
N ILE A 80 -4.08 -9.38 -0.32
CA ILE A 80 -3.54 -8.49 -1.36
C ILE A 80 -3.38 -9.25 -2.68
N GLU A 81 -2.79 -10.45 -2.68
CA GLU A 81 -2.62 -11.27 -3.88
C GLU A 81 -3.96 -11.71 -4.47
N GLN A 82 -4.96 -12.01 -3.63
CA GLN A 82 -6.32 -12.28 -4.07
C GLN A 82 -6.94 -11.05 -4.74
N ALA A 83 -6.82 -9.87 -4.14
CA ALA A 83 -7.33 -8.61 -4.70
C ALA A 83 -6.61 -8.21 -5.99
N LEU A 84 -5.31 -8.49 -6.10
CA LEU A 84 -4.53 -8.29 -7.33
C LEU A 84 -4.88 -9.30 -8.44
N GLY A 85 -5.72 -10.30 -8.16
CA GLY A 85 -6.00 -11.39 -9.10
C GLY A 85 -4.81 -12.33 -9.34
N ILE A 86 -3.80 -12.30 -8.47
CA ILE A 86 -2.59 -13.14 -8.53
C ILE A 86 -2.84 -14.52 -7.88
N SER A 87 -4.08 -14.79 -7.44
CA SER A 87 -4.45 -16.08 -6.83
C SER A 87 -3.96 -17.23 -7.72
N ALA A 88 -3.14 -18.10 -7.12
CA ALA A 88 -2.44 -19.19 -7.80
C ALA A 88 -3.36 -19.97 -8.75
N GLN A 89 -3.33 -19.62 -10.03
CA GLN A 89 -3.49 -20.60 -11.09
C GLN A 89 -2.21 -21.45 -11.09
N THR A 90 -2.02 -22.23 -10.03
CA THR A 90 -1.29 -23.49 -10.15
C THR A 90 -2.25 -24.41 -10.90
N GLU A 91 -2.37 -24.19 -12.21
CA GLU A 91 -2.82 -25.25 -13.11
C GLU A 91 -1.74 -26.33 -13.03
N LEU A 92 -2.10 -27.40 -12.32
CA LEU A 92 -1.44 -28.69 -12.39
C LEU A 92 -1.34 -29.10 -13.86
N PHE A 93 -0.12 -29.07 -14.41
CA PHE A 93 0.28 -29.87 -15.57
C PHE A 93 1.67 -30.43 -15.34
#